data_AF-A0A137QBJ8-F1
#
_entry.id   AF-A0A137QBJ8-F1
#
_cell.length_a   1.000
_cell.length_b   1.000
_cell.length_c   1.000
_cell.angle_alpha   90.00
_cell.angle_beta   90.00
_cell.angle_gamma   90.00
#
_symmetry.space_group_name_H-M   'P 1'
#
loop_
_entity.id
_entity.type
_entity.pdbx_description
1 polymer ?
#
loop_
_entity_poly.entity_id
_entity_poly.type
_entity_poly.pdbx_seq_one_letter_code
_entity_poly.pdbx_strand_id
1 'polypeptide(L)'
;MECVYGREIKTLHDPFFETAEIAMLSLSVAGVPGEFYVDAFPFLKHLPSWFPGAGFRKQAAEWARYVHSLRTDTFASLKEKMERGAARPCIAKAMLEQASHDGDSAVEIIQDATGIAFGAGVDTGIAAALIFFLAMALYPDAQQTAQAELDAIVGRNRLPDFDDQPNLPYINALCKEVLRWQNVVPLSVAHATSKDDVYEGFFIPKGSVVVPNVWAVTHDPEAYSEPQKFMPGHVIPALQSDVVGIEAAT
;
A
#
# COMPACT_ATOMS: atom_id res chain seq x y z
N MET A 1 3.61 -10.78 5.60
CA MET A 1 4.00 -11.52 6.82
C MET A 1 5.43 -12.06 6.78
N GLU A 2 5.84 -12.77 5.72
CA GLU A 2 7.17 -13.41 5.71
C GLU A 2 8.33 -12.42 5.73
N CYS A 3 8.32 -11.40 4.86
CA CYS A 3 9.35 -10.37 4.83
C CYS A 3 9.47 -9.59 6.16
N VAL A 4 8.33 -9.23 6.77
CA VAL A 4 8.29 -8.40 7.98
C VAL A 4 8.59 -9.20 9.25
N TYR A 5 7.98 -10.38 9.42
CA TYR A 5 8.00 -11.16 10.66
C TYR A 5 8.55 -12.59 10.52
N GLY A 6 9.06 -12.98 9.34
CA GLY A 6 9.61 -14.32 9.11
C GLY A 6 8.55 -15.42 9.23
N ARG A 7 7.28 -15.06 9.04
CA ARG A 7 6.12 -15.95 9.18
C ARG A 7 5.48 -16.25 7.83
N GLU A 8 5.44 -17.53 7.51
CA GLU A 8 4.72 -18.06 6.36
C GLU A 8 3.24 -18.25 6.73
N ILE A 9 2.33 -17.74 5.89
CA ILE A 9 0.89 -17.94 6.05
C ILE A 9 0.54 -19.25 5.35
N LYS A 10 0.05 -20.24 6.11
CA LYS A 10 -0.24 -21.57 5.57
C LYS A 10 -1.69 -21.75 5.10
N THR A 11 -2.60 -20.92 5.59
CA THR A 11 -4.03 -20.99 5.30
C THR A 11 -4.62 -19.59 5.22
N LEU A 12 -5.65 -19.40 4.40
CA LEU A 12 -6.41 -18.15 4.34
C LEU A 12 -7.15 -17.83 5.65
N HIS A 13 -7.44 -18.84 6.47
CA HIS A 13 -8.01 -18.71 7.82
C HIS A 13 -6.94 -18.58 8.92
N ASP A 14 -5.77 -18.01 8.60
CA ASP A 14 -4.79 -17.71 9.63
C ASP A 14 -5.33 -16.56 10.51
N PRO A 15 -5.45 -16.72 11.85
CA PRO A 15 -6.01 -15.69 12.73
C PRO A 15 -5.29 -14.34 12.65
N PHE A 16 -4.00 -14.34 12.29
CA PHE A 16 -3.25 -13.10 12.09
C PHE A 16 -3.65 -12.39 10.81
N PHE A 17 -4.04 -13.14 9.78
CA PHE A 17 -4.53 -12.57 8.52
C PHE A 17 -5.91 -11.93 8.73
N GLU A 18 -6.84 -12.62 9.40
CA GLU A 18 -8.17 -12.06 9.73
C GLU A 18 -8.05 -10.81 10.61
N THR A 19 -7.14 -10.82 11.59
CA THR A 19 -6.87 -9.64 12.44
C THR A 19 -6.32 -8.48 11.62
N ALA A 20 -5.43 -8.75 10.66
CA ALA A 20 -4.87 -7.74 9.76
C ALA A 20 -5.94 -7.12 8.86
N GLU A 21 -6.80 -7.96 8.27
CA GLU A 21 -7.90 -7.54 7.40
C GLU A 21 -8.87 -6.61 8.15
N ILE A 22 -9.31 -6.98 9.36
CA ILE A 22 -10.20 -6.14 10.16
C ILE A 22 -9.49 -4.84 10.59
N ALA A 23 -8.21 -4.91 10.97
CA ALA A 23 -7.45 -3.73 11.34
C ALA A 23 -7.29 -2.75 10.15
N MET A 24 -7.03 -3.24 8.93
CA MET A 24 -6.89 -2.38 7.75
C MET A 24 -8.22 -1.87 7.22
N LEU A 25 -9.30 -2.66 7.32
CA LEU A 25 -10.65 -2.17 7.07
C LEU A 25 -11.00 -1.02 8.02
N SER A 26 -10.65 -1.15 9.31
CA SER A 26 -10.91 -0.09 10.29
C SER A 26 -10.17 1.21 9.94
N LEU A 27 -8.93 1.11 9.46
CA LEU A 27 -8.16 2.25 9.00
C LEU A 27 -8.77 2.87 7.75
N SER A 28 -9.21 2.04 6.80
CA SER A 28 -9.83 2.51 5.55
C SER A 28 -11.11 3.29 5.81
N VAL A 29 -11.96 2.86 6.75
CA VAL A 29 -13.18 3.57 7.12
C VAL A 29 -12.87 4.81 7.95
N ALA A 30 -12.03 4.69 8.99
CA ALA A 30 -11.66 5.81 9.86
C ALA A 30 -10.84 6.90 9.16
N GLY A 31 -10.12 6.55 8.09
CA GLY A 31 -9.33 7.48 7.30
C GLY A 31 -10.14 8.34 6.33
N VAL A 32 -11.42 8.02 6.07
CA VAL A 32 -12.27 8.81 5.17
C VAL A 32 -12.62 10.15 5.81
N PRO A 33 -12.20 11.29 5.22
CA PRO A 33 -12.53 12.60 5.77
C PRO A 33 -14.04 12.81 5.91
N GLY A 34 -14.50 13.08 7.13
CA GLY A 34 -15.91 13.34 7.42
C GLY A 34 -16.75 12.10 7.75
N GLU A 35 -16.18 10.89 7.72
CA GLU A 35 -16.89 9.67 8.13
C GLU A 35 -17.33 9.76 9.61
N PHE A 36 -16.45 10.27 10.48
CA PHE A 36 -16.75 10.44 11.89
C PHE A 36 -16.81 11.92 12.28
N TYR A 37 -17.99 12.39 12.68
CA TYR A 37 -18.18 13.77 13.14
C TYR A 37 -17.27 14.18 14.30
N VAL A 38 -16.74 13.22 15.08
CA VAL A 38 -15.81 13.51 16.18
C VAL A 38 -14.50 14.14 15.69
N ASP A 39 -14.12 13.91 14.44
CA ASP A 39 -12.91 14.49 13.84
C ASP A 39 -13.10 15.99 13.54
N ALA A 40 -14.31 16.37 13.12
CA ALA A 40 -14.70 17.78 12.92
C ALA A 40 -15.08 18.48 14.23
N PHE A 41 -15.68 17.74 15.17
CA PHE A 41 -16.20 18.24 16.44
C PHE A 41 -15.60 17.46 17.61
N PRO A 42 -14.36 17.76 18.04
CA PRO A 42 -13.65 16.98 19.06
C PRO A 42 -14.36 16.88 20.41
N PHE A 43 -15.28 17.80 20.72
CA PHE A 43 -16.07 17.73 21.95
C PHE A 43 -16.99 16.49 22.00
N LEU A 44 -17.34 15.90 20.85
CA LEU A 44 -18.15 14.68 20.78
C LEU A 44 -17.47 13.46 21.41
N LYS A 45 -16.13 13.45 21.57
CA LYS A 45 -15.40 12.36 22.23
C LYS A 45 -15.82 12.14 23.69
N HIS A 46 -16.39 13.17 24.32
CA HIS A 46 -16.86 13.13 25.70
C HIS A 46 -18.28 12.56 25.85
N LEU A 47 -19.03 12.36 24.75
CA LEU A 47 -20.37 11.78 24.80
C LEU A 47 -20.33 10.34 25.33
N PRO A 48 -21.18 9.96 26.31
CA PRO A 48 -21.25 8.59 26.80
C PRO A 48 -21.55 7.58 25.67
N SER A 49 -21.04 6.35 25.78
CA SER A 49 -21.20 5.31 24.75
C SER A 49 -22.65 4.83 24.52
N TRP A 50 -23.58 5.21 25.42
CA TRP A 50 -25.01 4.94 25.27
C TRP A 50 -25.76 6.07 24.55
N PHE A 51 -25.14 7.24 24.35
CA PHE A 51 -25.79 8.42 23.78
C PHE A 51 -26.08 8.21 22.27
N PRO A 52 -27.25 8.65 21.76
CA PRO A 52 -27.57 8.54 20.33
C PRO A 52 -26.51 9.22 19.46
N GLY A 53 -25.96 8.50 18.48
CA GLY A 53 -24.85 8.99 17.63
C GLY A 53 -23.44 8.78 18.20
N ALA A 54 -23.29 8.31 19.44
CA ALA A 54 -21.98 7.98 20.03
C ALA A 54 -21.53 6.53 19.74
N GLY A 55 -22.14 5.87 18.74
CA GLY A 55 -21.82 4.50 18.33
C GLY A 55 -20.36 4.30 17.94
N PHE A 56 -19.73 5.36 17.40
CA PHE A 56 -18.31 5.40 17.05
C PHE A 56 -17.39 5.01 18.22
N ARG A 57 -17.79 5.25 19.49
CA ARG A 57 -16.97 4.86 20.65
C ARG A 57 -16.88 3.35 20.82
N LYS A 58 -17.97 2.63 20.56
CA LYS A 58 -17.99 1.16 20.64
C LYS A 58 -17.18 0.57 19.48
N GLN A 59 -17.39 1.10 18.28
CA GLN A 59 -16.66 0.72 17.08
C GLN A 59 -15.16 0.99 17.22
N ALA A 60 -14.75 2.17 17.71
CA ALA A 60 -13.35 2.49 17.96
C ALA A 60 -12.72 1.58 19.02
N ALA A 61 -13.44 1.26 20.11
CA ALA A 61 -12.95 0.32 21.12
C ALA A 61 -12.81 -1.11 20.59
N GLU A 62 -13.69 -1.52 19.67
CA GLU A 62 -13.59 -2.79 18.98
C GLU A 62 -12.39 -2.83 18.02
N TRP A 63 -12.28 -1.86 17.12
CA TRP A 63 -11.18 -1.75 16.17
C TRP A 63 -9.82 -1.61 16.84
N ALA A 64 -9.74 -0.86 17.95
CA ALA A 64 -8.52 -0.73 18.73
C ALA A 64 -7.99 -2.07 19.23
N ARG A 65 -8.85 -3.07 19.51
CA ARG A 65 -8.40 -4.42 19.89
C ARG A 65 -7.73 -5.14 18.72
N TYR A 66 -8.28 -5.03 17.51
CA TYR A 66 -7.69 -5.65 16.32
C TYR A 66 -6.38 -4.98 15.93
N VAL A 67 -6.32 -3.64 15.95
CA VAL A 67 -5.08 -2.88 15.68
C VAL A 67 -4.01 -3.20 16.74
N HIS A 68 -4.40 -3.28 18.02
CA HIS A 68 -3.48 -3.66 19.08
C HIS A 68 -2.96 -5.09 18.89
N SER A 69 -3.86 -6.07 18.65
CA SER A 69 -3.49 -7.47 18.42
C SER A 69 -2.58 -7.63 17.20
N LEU A 70 -2.86 -6.92 16.10
CA LEU A 70 -2.01 -6.90 14.91
C LEU A 70 -0.57 -6.48 15.25
N ARG A 71 -0.42 -5.44 16.07
CA ARG A 71 0.87 -4.91 16.53
C ARG A 71 1.56 -5.83 17.53
N THR A 72 0.84 -6.33 18.53
CA THR A 72 1.43 -7.03 19.67
C THR A 72 1.66 -8.50 19.39
N ASP A 73 0.68 -9.19 18.82
CA ASP A 73 0.67 -10.65 18.81
C ASP A 73 1.62 -11.18 17.74
N THR A 74 1.70 -10.50 16.59
CA THR A 74 2.64 -10.81 15.51
C THR A 74 4.08 -10.68 16.00
N PHE A 75 4.35 -9.60 16.73
CA PHE A 75 5.66 -9.28 17.26
C PHE A 75 6.06 -10.18 18.43
N ALA A 76 5.12 -10.48 19.34
CA ALA A 76 5.34 -11.43 20.42
C ALA A 76 5.69 -12.82 19.89
N SER A 77 4.97 -13.28 18.85
CA SER A 77 5.27 -14.56 18.19
C SER A 77 6.66 -14.58 17.54
N LEU A 78 7.14 -13.45 17.00
CA LEU A 78 8.51 -13.33 16.50
C LEU A 78 9.53 -13.42 17.65
N LYS A 79 9.34 -12.67 18.73
CA LYS A 79 10.24 -12.69 19.90
C LYS A 79 10.40 -14.10 20.47
N GLU A 80 9.30 -14.83 20.64
CA GLU A 80 9.32 -16.23 21.10
C GLU A 80 10.17 -17.13 20.18
N LYS A 81 10.09 -16.94 18.86
CA LYS A 81 10.93 -17.67 17.89
C LYS A 81 12.39 -17.26 17.97
N MET A 82 12.68 -15.99 18.24
CA MET A 82 14.06 -15.50 18.41
C MET A 82 14.71 -16.12 19.65
N GLU A 83 14.00 -16.14 20.78
CA GLU A 83 14.48 -16.76 22.03
C GLU A 83 14.77 -18.26 21.87
N ARG A 84 13.99 -18.96 21.05
CA ARG A 84 14.20 -20.37 20.72
C ARG A 84 15.25 -20.63 19.64
N GLY A 85 15.85 -19.58 19.06
CA GLY A 85 16.79 -19.72 17.93
C GLY A 85 16.14 -20.21 16.63
N ALA A 86 14.82 -20.10 16.50
CA ALA A 86 14.04 -20.60 15.36
C ALA A 86 13.51 -19.47 14.43
N ALA A 87 13.86 -18.21 14.70
CA ALA A 87 13.41 -17.08 13.90
C ALA A 87 14.14 -16.98 12.55
N ARG A 88 13.36 -17.03 11.45
CA ARG A 88 13.83 -16.78 10.09
C ARG A 88 14.29 -15.31 9.92
N PRO A 89 15.18 -15.02 8.95
CA PRO A 89 15.52 -13.65 8.58
C PRO A 89 14.28 -12.85 8.19
N CYS A 90 14.12 -11.66 8.77
CA CYS A 90 13.04 -10.72 8.46
C CYS A 90 13.38 -9.32 8.98
N ILE A 91 12.62 -8.31 8.51
CA ILE A 91 12.84 -6.90 8.87
C ILE A 91 12.78 -6.69 10.38
N ALA A 92 11.73 -7.19 11.05
CA ALA A 92 11.56 -7.01 12.49
C ALA A 92 12.69 -7.63 13.31
N LYS A 93 13.19 -8.82 12.90
CA LYS A 93 14.35 -9.46 13.53
C LYS A 93 15.61 -8.61 13.36
N ALA A 94 15.88 -8.13 12.15
CA ALA A 94 17.06 -7.31 11.87
C ALA A 94 17.03 -6.00 12.67
N MET A 95 15.86 -5.35 12.79
CA MET A 95 15.69 -4.16 13.60
C MET A 95 15.90 -4.44 15.10
N LEU A 96 15.37 -5.55 15.61
CA LEU A 96 15.55 -5.96 17.01
C LEU A 96 17.01 -6.28 17.35
N GLU A 97 17.74 -6.94 16.44
CA GLU A 97 19.16 -7.24 16.62
C GLU A 97 20.01 -5.97 16.67
N GLN A 98 19.68 -4.97 15.83
CA GLN A 98 20.34 -3.66 15.83
C GLN A 98 20.00 -2.82 17.07
N ALA A 99 18.74 -2.85 17.51
CA ALA A 99 18.25 -2.09 18.67
C ALA A 99 18.56 -2.73 20.02
N SER A 100 19.26 -3.86 20.06
CA SER A 100 19.64 -4.56 21.30
C SER A 100 20.45 -3.68 22.29
N HIS A 101 20.89 -2.49 21.85
CA HIS A 101 21.59 -1.49 22.65
C HIS A 101 20.74 -0.26 23.07
N ASP A 102 19.51 -0.11 22.57
CA ASP A 102 18.76 1.17 22.63
C ASP A 102 17.55 1.16 23.61
N GLY A 103 17.33 0.06 24.34
CA GLY A 103 16.33 -0.05 25.42
C GLY A 103 14.86 -0.19 24.96
N ASP A 104 13.91 -0.10 25.91
CA ASP A 104 12.49 -0.41 25.68
C ASP A 104 11.78 0.52 24.68
N SER A 105 12.21 1.78 24.59
CA SER A 105 11.64 2.74 23.65
C SER A 105 11.87 2.34 22.18
N ALA A 106 13.00 1.70 21.88
CA ALA A 106 13.30 1.23 20.54
C ALA A 106 12.40 0.04 20.16
N VAL A 107 12.09 -0.84 21.12
CA VAL A 107 11.19 -1.99 20.88
C VAL A 107 9.80 -1.50 20.48
N GLU A 108 9.28 -0.46 21.13
CA GLU A 108 7.98 0.10 20.81
C GLU A 108 7.94 0.70 19.39
N ILE A 109 8.97 1.45 19.02
CA ILE A 109 9.10 2.02 17.67
C ILE A 109 9.19 0.92 16.61
N ILE A 110 9.92 -0.17 16.87
CA ILE A 110 10.02 -1.30 15.95
C ILE A 110 8.67 -2.00 15.80
N GLN A 111 7.93 -2.18 16.89
CA GLN A 111 6.57 -2.73 16.85
C GLN A 111 5.67 -1.89 15.95
N ASP A 112 5.69 -0.57 16.12
CA ASP A 112 4.88 0.36 15.31
C ASP A 112 5.30 0.34 13.84
N ALA A 113 6.60 0.46 13.57
CA ALA A 113 7.13 0.47 12.21
C ALA A 113 6.83 -0.83 11.45
N THR A 114 6.99 -1.98 12.11
CA THR A 114 6.73 -3.28 11.48
C THR A 114 5.23 -3.54 11.31
N GLY A 115 4.39 -3.09 12.24
CA GLY A 115 2.94 -3.14 12.12
C GLY A 115 2.43 -2.34 10.92
N ILE A 116 2.92 -1.11 10.76
CA ILE A 116 2.61 -0.24 9.60
C ILE A 116 3.13 -0.87 8.31
N ALA A 117 4.37 -1.36 8.28
CA ALA A 117 4.94 -1.97 7.08
C ALA A 117 4.15 -3.20 6.61
N PHE A 118 3.61 -3.98 7.55
CA PHE A 118 2.73 -5.08 7.22
C PHE A 118 1.37 -4.59 6.73
N GLY A 119 0.69 -3.74 7.48
CA GLY A 119 -0.64 -3.24 7.14
C GLY A 119 -0.69 -2.52 5.80
N ALA A 120 0.24 -1.58 5.57
CA ALA A 120 0.31 -0.80 4.34
C ALA A 120 0.60 -1.66 3.08
N GLY A 121 1.33 -2.76 3.23
CA GLY A 121 1.73 -3.61 2.10
C GLY A 121 0.71 -4.68 1.70
N VAL A 122 -0.22 -5.06 2.58
CA VAL A 122 -1.19 -6.14 2.31
C VAL A 122 -2.30 -5.65 1.39
N ASP A 123 -3.13 -4.72 1.87
CA ASP A 123 -4.33 -4.29 1.15
C ASP A 123 -3.96 -3.65 -0.20
N THR A 124 -2.89 -2.85 -0.22
CA THR A 124 -2.45 -2.19 -1.45
C THR A 124 -1.90 -3.17 -2.49
N GLY A 125 -1.16 -4.18 -2.05
CA GLY A 125 -0.64 -5.23 -2.92
C GLY A 125 -1.76 -6.10 -3.50
N ILE A 126 -2.75 -6.48 -2.68
CA ILE A 126 -3.91 -7.25 -3.12
C ILE A 126 -4.72 -6.44 -4.14
N ALA A 127 -5.02 -5.17 -3.85
CA ALA A 127 -5.77 -4.31 -4.75
C ALA A 127 -5.06 -4.17 -6.11
N ALA A 128 -3.75 -3.89 -6.12
CA ALA A 128 -2.97 -3.80 -7.35
C ALA A 128 -2.99 -5.11 -8.16
N ALA A 129 -2.91 -6.27 -7.50
CA ALA A 129 -3.01 -7.57 -8.17
C ALA A 129 -4.40 -7.82 -8.78
N LEU A 130 -5.47 -7.45 -8.08
CA LEU A 130 -6.84 -7.54 -8.61
C LEU A 130 -7.03 -6.62 -9.83
N ILE A 131 -6.50 -5.40 -9.77
CA ILE A 131 -6.50 -4.46 -10.89
C ILE A 131 -5.73 -5.04 -12.08
N PHE A 132 -4.57 -5.67 -11.84
CA PHE A 132 -3.83 -6.35 -12.89
C PHE A 132 -4.68 -7.43 -13.59
N PHE A 133 -5.34 -8.31 -12.83
CA PHE A 133 -6.19 -9.34 -13.43
C PHE A 133 -7.38 -8.74 -14.20
N LEU A 134 -7.98 -7.67 -13.68
CA LEU A 134 -9.02 -6.92 -14.37
C LEU A 134 -8.51 -6.34 -15.70
N ALA A 135 -7.34 -5.71 -15.69
CA ALA A 135 -6.72 -5.15 -16.89
C ALA A 135 -6.42 -6.24 -17.92
N MET A 136 -5.84 -7.38 -17.52
CA MET A 136 -5.55 -8.48 -18.44
C MET A 136 -6.82 -9.11 -19.03
N ALA A 137 -7.92 -9.15 -18.27
CA ALA A 137 -9.20 -9.64 -18.76
C ALA A 137 -9.87 -8.69 -19.77
N LEU A 138 -9.72 -7.37 -19.59
CA LEU A 138 -10.31 -6.35 -20.45
C LEU A 138 -9.44 -6.00 -21.67
N TYR A 139 -8.12 -6.16 -21.56
CA TYR A 139 -7.13 -5.78 -22.57
C TYR A 139 -6.21 -6.98 -22.90
N PRO A 140 -6.76 -8.05 -23.53
CA PRO A 140 -6.01 -9.27 -23.82
C PRO A 140 -4.82 -9.06 -24.76
N ASP A 141 -4.87 -8.04 -25.62
CA ASP A 141 -3.74 -7.70 -26.49
C ASP A 141 -2.53 -7.22 -25.67
N ALA A 142 -2.76 -6.43 -24.62
CA ALA A 142 -1.70 -6.00 -23.72
C ALA A 142 -1.07 -7.19 -22.99
N GLN A 143 -1.88 -8.19 -22.60
CA GLN A 143 -1.40 -9.43 -22.01
C GLN A 143 -0.53 -10.22 -22.99
N GLN A 144 -0.96 -10.35 -24.25
CA GLN A 144 -0.20 -11.07 -25.28
C GLN A 144 1.16 -10.42 -25.56
N THR A 145 1.23 -9.09 -25.64
CA THR A 145 2.49 -8.36 -25.81
C THR A 145 3.44 -8.61 -24.63
N ALA A 146 2.94 -8.59 -23.39
CA ALA A 146 3.76 -8.88 -22.21
C ALA A 146 4.28 -10.32 -22.20
N GLN A 147 3.45 -11.28 -22.63
CA GLN A 147 3.87 -12.68 -22.76
C GLN A 147 4.93 -12.86 -23.84
N ALA A 148 4.80 -12.17 -24.98
CA ALA A 148 5.79 -12.20 -26.05
C ALA A 148 7.15 -11.65 -25.58
N GLU A 149 7.15 -10.56 -24.80
CA GLU A 149 8.39 -10.02 -24.19
C GLU A 149 9.02 -11.03 -23.22
N LEU A 150 8.23 -11.66 -22.34
CA LEU A 150 8.73 -12.72 -21.45
C LEU A 150 9.32 -13.91 -22.22
N ASP A 151 8.61 -14.41 -23.23
CA ASP A 151 9.05 -15.55 -24.03
C ASP A 151 10.36 -15.21 -24.78
N ALA A 152 10.56 -13.96 -25.19
CA ALA A 152 11.76 -13.52 -25.89
C ALA A 152 12.99 -13.33 -24.97
N ILE A 153 12.79 -12.76 -23.78
CA ILE A 153 13.88 -12.37 -22.87
C ILE A 153 14.21 -13.47 -21.86
N VAL A 154 13.20 -14.07 -21.25
CA VAL A 154 13.34 -15.09 -20.20
C VAL A 154 13.28 -16.50 -20.80
N GLY A 155 12.46 -16.69 -21.83
CA GLY A 155 12.16 -17.99 -22.41
C GLY A 155 11.27 -18.86 -21.52
N ARG A 156 11.24 -20.16 -21.81
CA ARG A 156 10.29 -21.12 -21.17
C ARG A 156 10.92 -22.12 -20.21
N ASN A 157 12.22 -21.98 -19.93
CA ASN A 157 13.00 -22.96 -19.16
C ASN A 157 13.20 -22.55 -17.69
N ARG A 158 12.83 -21.32 -17.32
CA ARG A 158 12.92 -20.81 -15.94
C ARG A 158 11.82 -19.79 -15.68
N LEU A 159 11.61 -19.48 -14.41
CA LEU A 159 10.81 -18.34 -13.99
C LEU A 159 11.64 -17.05 -14.12
N PRO A 160 11.00 -15.88 -14.34
CA PRO A 160 11.67 -14.59 -14.32
C PRO A 160 12.31 -14.30 -12.94
N ASP A 161 13.37 -13.51 -12.94
CA ASP A 161 13.98 -12.96 -11.74
C ASP A 161 14.29 -11.45 -11.91
N PHE A 162 14.89 -10.83 -10.88
CA PHE A 162 15.15 -9.38 -10.90
C PHE A 162 16.23 -8.95 -11.90
N ASP A 163 17.11 -9.86 -12.35
CA ASP A 163 18.15 -9.53 -13.32
C ASP A 163 17.56 -9.34 -14.73
N ASP A 164 16.37 -9.87 -14.98
CA ASP A 164 15.63 -9.69 -16.23
C ASP A 164 14.98 -8.31 -16.33
N GLN A 165 14.64 -7.69 -15.19
CA GLN A 165 13.80 -6.50 -15.14
C GLN A 165 14.28 -5.36 -16.07
N PRO A 166 15.58 -5.03 -16.17
CA PRO A 166 16.06 -3.97 -17.07
C PRO A 166 15.78 -4.26 -18.56
N ASN A 167 15.61 -5.53 -18.92
CA ASN A 167 15.37 -6.00 -20.29
C ASN A 167 13.88 -6.27 -20.58
N LEU A 168 12.98 -5.96 -19.65
CA LEU A 168 11.52 -6.13 -19.77
C LEU A 168 10.79 -4.76 -19.79
N PRO A 169 11.11 -3.86 -20.74
CA PRO A 169 10.56 -2.51 -20.75
C PRO A 169 9.04 -2.48 -20.83
N TYR A 170 8.40 -3.37 -21.59
CA TYR A 170 6.94 -3.39 -21.71
C TYR A 170 6.27 -3.88 -20.43
N ILE A 171 6.80 -4.91 -19.78
CA ILE A 171 6.26 -5.37 -18.49
C ILE A 171 6.45 -4.31 -17.40
N ASN A 172 7.60 -3.62 -17.37
CA ASN A 172 7.79 -2.49 -16.46
C ASN A 172 6.75 -1.40 -16.70
N ALA A 173 6.45 -1.11 -17.97
CA ALA A 173 5.44 -0.16 -18.37
C ALA A 173 4.02 -0.61 -17.98
N LEU A 174 3.69 -1.88 -18.21
CA LEU A 174 2.43 -2.50 -17.82
C LEU A 174 2.20 -2.42 -16.31
N CYS A 175 3.21 -2.74 -15.50
CA CYS A 175 3.13 -2.64 -14.04
C CYS A 175 2.87 -1.20 -13.57
N LYS A 176 3.50 -0.21 -14.20
CA LYS A 176 3.25 1.21 -13.91
C LYS A 176 1.85 1.63 -14.34
N GLU A 177 1.39 1.17 -15.50
CA GLU A 177 0.06 1.50 -16.01
C GLU A 177 -1.05 0.89 -15.17
N VAL A 178 -0.84 -0.29 -14.57
CA VAL A 178 -1.76 -0.88 -13.58
C VAL A 178 -1.99 0.08 -12.42
N LEU A 179 -0.92 0.70 -11.93
CA LEU A 179 -0.99 1.65 -10.80
C LEU A 179 -1.55 3.02 -11.22
N ARG A 180 -1.40 3.42 -12.49
CA ARG A 180 -1.93 4.69 -13.02
C ARG A 180 -3.43 4.62 -13.31
N TRP A 181 -3.85 3.57 -14.03
CA TRP A 181 -5.20 3.42 -14.60
C TRP A 181 -6.27 3.24 -13.53
N GLN A 182 -6.02 2.42 -12.52
CA GLN A 182 -6.88 2.29 -11.34
C GLN A 182 -5.98 2.40 -10.12
N ASN A 183 -5.80 3.61 -9.61
CA ASN A 183 -4.95 3.82 -8.45
C ASN A 183 -5.64 3.26 -7.18
N VAL A 184 -4.83 2.64 -6.32
CA VAL A 184 -5.34 2.03 -5.08
C VAL A 184 -5.77 3.10 -4.06
N VAL A 185 -5.11 4.26 -4.07
CA VAL A 185 -5.33 5.35 -3.11
C VAL A 185 -5.53 6.69 -3.84
N PRO A 186 -6.72 6.93 -4.44
CA PRO A 186 -6.97 8.11 -5.29
C PRO A 186 -6.80 9.46 -4.60
N LEU A 187 -6.99 9.51 -3.27
CA LEU A 187 -6.82 10.72 -2.44
C LEU A 187 -5.56 10.69 -1.56
N SER A 188 -4.65 9.73 -1.80
CA SER A 188 -3.46 9.48 -0.97
C SER A 188 -3.76 9.43 0.55
N VAL A 189 -2.72 9.60 1.36
CA VAL A 189 -2.82 9.83 2.80
C VAL A 189 -2.80 11.34 3.05
N ALA A 190 -3.69 11.83 3.91
CA ALA A 190 -3.74 13.25 4.25
C ALA A 190 -2.44 13.72 4.93
N HIS A 191 -1.95 14.88 4.52
CA HIS A 191 -0.80 15.56 5.12
C HIS A 191 -1.25 16.74 5.97
N ALA A 192 -0.34 17.27 6.80
CA ALA A 192 -0.56 18.52 7.51
C ALA A 192 0.64 19.47 7.33
N THR A 193 0.38 20.75 7.10
CA THR A 193 1.46 21.75 6.95
C THR A 193 2.16 22.00 8.28
N SER A 194 3.49 21.96 8.30
CA SER A 194 4.29 22.18 9.52
C SER A 194 4.55 23.67 9.82
N LYS A 195 4.34 24.52 8.82
CA LYS A 195 4.45 25.98 8.85
C LYS A 195 3.49 26.60 7.82
N ASP A 196 3.30 27.91 7.90
CA ASP A 196 2.57 28.65 6.88
C ASP A 196 3.29 28.53 5.52
N ASP A 197 2.52 28.48 4.43
CA ASP A 197 3.03 28.35 3.07
C ASP A 197 2.17 29.14 2.06
N VAL A 198 2.67 29.29 0.83
CA VAL A 198 1.93 29.86 -0.29
C VAL A 198 2.10 28.96 -1.51
N TYR A 199 0.99 28.47 -2.05
CA TYR A 199 0.97 27.61 -3.24
C TYR A 199 0.01 28.20 -4.28
N GLU A 200 0.45 28.36 -5.53
CA GLU A 200 -0.34 28.97 -6.61
C GLU A 200 -0.99 30.33 -6.23
N GLY A 201 -0.28 31.11 -5.39
CA GLY A 201 -0.76 32.40 -4.88
C GLY A 201 -1.76 32.32 -3.72
N PHE A 202 -2.15 31.12 -3.28
CA PHE A 202 -3.02 30.91 -2.12
C PHE A 202 -2.21 30.70 -0.84
N PHE A 203 -2.53 31.47 0.19
CA PHE A 203 -1.94 31.29 1.52
C PHE A 203 -2.53 30.04 2.20
N ILE A 204 -1.66 29.16 2.66
CA ILE A 204 -1.99 27.92 3.38
C ILE A 204 -1.45 28.04 4.81
N PRO A 205 -2.32 28.21 5.82
CA PRO A 205 -1.89 28.29 7.21
C PRO A 205 -1.20 27.00 7.68
N LYS A 206 -0.31 27.13 8.66
CA LYS A 206 0.23 26.03 9.45
C LYS A 206 -0.89 25.18 10.04
N GLY A 207 -0.72 23.86 10.00
CA GLY A 207 -1.70 22.90 10.52
C GLY A 207 -2.87 22.61 9.57
N SER A 208 -2.84 23.15 8.36
CA SER A 208 -3.86 22.84 7.34
C SER A 208 -3.74 21.39 6.90
N VAL A 209 -4.87 20.69 6.82
CA VAL A 209 -4.95 19.33 6.25
C VAL A 209 -4.90 19.45 4.72
N VAL A 210 -3.97 18.73 4.10
CA VAL A 210 -3.77 18.69 2.65
C VAL A 210 -4.06 17.28 2.15
N VAL A 211 -5.02 17.16 1.24
CA VAL A 211 -5.43 15.87 0.65
C VAL A 211 -4.98 15.82 -0.81
N PRO A 212 -3.95 15.01 -1.15
CA PRO A 212 -3.46 14.92 -2.51
C PRO A 212 -4.45 14.20 -3.43
N ASN A 213 -4.90 14.86 -4.50
CA ASN A 213 -5.75 14.21 -5.52
C ASN A 213 -4.89 13.48 -6.56
N VAL A 214 -4.43 12.28 -6.20
CA VAL A 214 -3.62 11.43 -7.09
C VAL A 214 -4.40 11.03 -8.34
N TRP A 215 -5.71 10.81 -8.23
CA TRP A 215 -6.56 10.50 -9.38
C TRP A 215 -6.51 11.59 -10.44
N ALA A 216 -6.66 12.86 -10.06
CA ALA A 216 -6.59 13.97 -10.99
C ALA A 216 -5.23 14.04 -11.70
N VAL A 217 -4.13 13.78 -10.98
CA VAL A 217 -2.79 13.76 -11.57
C VAL A 217 -2.60 12.58 -12.52
N THR A 218 -3.01 11.38 -12.13
CA THR A 218 -2.82 10.17 -12.96
C THR A 218 -3.80 10.07 -14.13
N HIS A 219 -4.82 10.94 -14.17
CA HIS A 219 -5.82 11.03 -15.24
C HIS A 219 -5.85 12.39 -15.94
N ASP A 220 -4.80 13.18 -15.77
CA ASP A 220 -4.66 14.46 -16.46
C ASP A 220 -4.53 14.21 -17.98
N PRO A 221 -5.47 14.69 -18.82
CA PRO A 221 -5.41 14.52 -20.27
C PRO A 221 -4.25 15.29 -20.92
N GLU A 222 -3.63 16.26 -20.24
CA GLU A 222 -2.41 16.91 -20.74
C GLU A 222 -1.16 16.05 -20.55
N ALA A 223 -1.17 15.17 -19.54
CA ALA A 223 -0.07 14.25 -19.25
C ALA A 223 -0.23 12.87 -19.90
N TYR A 224 -1.48 12.41 -20.07
CA TYR A 224 -1.81 11.08 -20.58
C TYR A 224 -2.91 11.16 -21.64
N SER A 225 -2.62 10.69 -22.86
CA SER A 225 -3.64 10.48 -23.89
C SER A 225 -4.69 9.48 -23.41
N GLU A 226 -5.98 9.71 -23.71
CA GLU A 226 -7.06 8.78 -23.34
C GLU A 226 -6.96 8.21 -21.91
N PRO A 227 -6.87 9.05 -20.86
CA PRO A 227 -6.39 8.64 -19.52
C PRO A 227 -7.24 7.56 -18.84
N GLN A 228 -8.47 7.35 -19.32
CA GLN A 228 -9.42 6.35 -18.84
C GLN A 228 -9.18 4.95 -19.42
N LYS A 229 -8.35 4.82 -20.46
CA LYS A 229 -7.96 3.53 -21.05
C LYS A 229 -6.71 2.99 -20.39
N PHE A 230 -6.59 1.67 -20.36
CA PHE A 230 -5.38 0.99 -19.95
C PHE A 230 -4.42 0.91 -21.14
N MET A 231 -3.34 1.70 -21.12
CA MET A 231 -2.39 1.78 -22.22
C MET A 231 -0.95 1.80 -21.70
N PRO A 232 -0.27 0.64 -21.62
CA PRO A 232 1.11 0.57 -21.13
C PRO A 232 2.08 1.49 -21.86
N GLY A 233 1.80 1.84 -23.12
CA GLY A 233 2.59 2.77 -23.93
C GLY A 233 2.81 4.15 -23.30
N HIS A 234 1.94 4.62 -22.39
CA HIS A 234 2.07 5.92 -21.72
C HIS A 234 3.41 6.14 -20.99
N VAL A 235 4.05 5.06 -20.55
CA VAL A 235 5.21 5.10 -19.67
C VAL A 235 6.44 4.43 -20.29
N ILE A 236 6.38 4.08 -21.58
CA ILE A 236 7.51 3.59 -22.36
C ILE A 236 8.27 4.82 -22.90
N PRO A 237 9.55 5.00 -22.54
CA PRO A 237 10.37 6.04 -23.17
C PRO A 237 10.44 5.85 -24.70
N ALA A 238 10.38 6.93 -25.47
CA ALA A 238 10.39 6.90 -26.94
C ALA A 238 11.61 6.18 -27.59
N LEU A 239 12.68 5.89 -26.83
CA LEU A 239 13.84 5.12 -27.30
C LEU A 239 13.67 3.59 -27.16
N GLN A 240 12.69 3.13 -26.37
CA GLN A 240 12.42 1.70 -26.12
C GLN A 240 11.23 1.17 -26.92
N SER A 241 10.36 2.05 -27.45
CA SER A 241 9.25 1.70 -28.35
C SER A 241 9.73 0.98 -29.62
N ASP A 242 10.84 1.44 -30.21
CA ASP A 242 11.38 0.91 -31.47
C ASP A 242 11.97 -0.50 -31.33
N VAL A 243 12.44 -0.86 -30.13
CA VAL A 243 13.03 -2.18 -29.85
C VAL A 243 11.96 -3.24 -29.64
N VAL A 244 10.80 -2.86 -29.10
CA VAL A 244 9.68 -3.77 -28.80
C VAL A 244 8.62 -3.77 -29.90
N GLY A 245 8.73 -2.91 -30.92
CA GLY A 245 7.75 -2.78 -32.00
C GLY A 245 6.41 -2.22 -31.53
N ILE A 246 6.44 -1.37 -30.49
CA ILE A 246 5.26 -0.75 -29.90
C ILE A 246 5.23 0.70 -30.35
N GLU A 247 4.15 1.12 -31.02
CA GLU A 247 3.97 2.55 -31.32
C GLU A 247 3.85 3.33 -30.00
N ALA A 248 4.78 4.26 -29.78
CA ALA A 248 4.66 5.21 -28.68
C ALA A 248 3.39 6.05 -28.91
N ALA A 249 2.53 6.14 -27.90
CA ALA A 249 1.36 7.00 -27.99
C ALA A 249 1.85 8.45 -28.15
N THR A 250 1.42 9.10 -29.23
CA THR A 250 1.60 10.55 -29.48
C THR A 250 0.33 11.28 -29.12
#